data_AF-A0A9W6WZJ6-F1
#
_entry.id   AF-A0A9W6WZJ6-F1
#
_cell.length_a   1.000
_cell.length_b   1.000
_cell.length_c   1.000
_cell.angle_alpha   90.00
_cell.angle_beta   90.00
_cell.angle_gamma   90.00
#
_symmetry.space_group_name_H-M   'P 1'
#
loop_
_entity.id
_entity.type
_entity.pdbx_description
1 polymer ?
#
loop_
_entity_poly.entity_id
_entity_poly.type
_entity_poly.pdbx_seq_one_letter_code
_entity_poly.pdbx_strand_id
1 'polypeptide(L)'
;MLLQEQETITRLDLERGEAQAERWKCSVCEFSNALDRRTCLLCGTKNTKASRQTSDREELPRLKHSIAGREERLSSASSVTMLARPSLSTQRSSVLSVSTRPSLRPLRLSTLNPRQKYARRRKEWVRCLGEDGQSAFWTRADVAAATRKLTVINNGGANHGGGHRVSVGFVTHMVRRSSMMGDVGRLTFAEASQLDAAETISGYKLSARELELLDRVSRLPFPKKYAWFLERMGALLRPWEEGRIKLRVQREHILVESMEQLLGIQPEHIHFPLRIEFVGEAGIDAGGLQREWFSILFGRLLDDDLGLFMTCHRHTQAVAINPHSEDCTADHLLYFRGIGRLLGRALLEGQTMQARLCLPILKHFLGTPITFSDLQYVEPEVYTSMMWISENDGVDALELTFSVTELRADDEVVTVDLVPDGRDKPVTDANKMEFLHLKLRYLMLDRYAPQLQALSLGLFEVIPQEALLLFDYQELELVLCGLPEIDLADWKRNTVVAPSFGDAPMVVEWFWQVLQAFTEDERARFLQFSTGSSRVPVQGFKGLTSYDGRICPFSLRPLPNQTRGFPKVHTCFNRVELPLYASKAEMESALYAVLDMEWTEFSEE
;
A
#
# COMPACT_ATOMS: atom_id res chain seq x y z
N MET A 1 7.91 38.36 -17.84
CA MET A 1 8.03 39.15 -16.58
C MET A 1 6.66 39.13 -15.93
N LEU A 2 6.34 38.41 -14.86
CA LEU A 2 7.09 37.65 -13.87
C LEU A 2 6.53 36.22 -13.84
N LEU A 3 7.38 35.20 -14.02
CA LEU A 3 7.13 33.93 -13.36
C LEU A 3 7.28 34.27 -11.87
N GLN A 4 6.17 34.38 -11.13
CA GLN A 4 6.28 34.24 -9.70
C GLN A 4 7.01 32.92 -9.49
N GLU A 5 8.18 32.97 -8.85
CA GLU A 5 8.83 31.81 -8.25
C GLU A 5 7.81 31.23 -7.27
N GLN A 6 6.90 30.40 -7.76
CA GLN A 6 6.11 29.53 -6.92
C GLN A 6 7.14 28.71 -6.17
N GLU A 7 7.12 28.79 -4.84
CA GLU A 7 7.95 27.95 -3.98
C GLU A 7 7.92 26.52 -4.54
N THR A 8 9.09 25.96 -4.79
CA THR A 8 9.23 24.64 -5.39
C THR A 8 8.82 23.60 -4.36
N ILE A 9 7.53 23.28 -4.29
CA ILE A 9 6.96 22.32 -3.35
C ILE A 9 7.25 20.91 -3.85
N THR A 10 7.71 20.04 -2.96
CA THR A 10 7.87 18.60 -3.19
C THR A 10 6.83 17.78 -2.41
N ARG A 11 6.75 16.48 -2.70
CA ARG A 11 5.94 15.54 -1.89
C ARG A 11 6.34 15.52 -0.41
N LEU A 12 7.63 15.69 -0.12
CA LEU A 12 8.12 15.76 1.25
C LEU A 12 7.55 17.00 1.98
N ASP A 13 7.49 18.14 1.30
CA ASP A 13 6.93 19.37 1.87
C ASP A 13 5.43 19.22 2.15
N LEU A 14 4.68 18.58 1.25
CA LEU A 14 3.28 18.24 1.47
C LEU A 14 3.08 17.36 2.71
N GLU A 15 3.89 16.31 2.86
CA GLU A 15 3.81 15.39 4.00
C GLU A 15 4.23 16.04 5.32
N ARG A 16 5.22 16.95 5.29
CA ARG A 16 5.60 17.75 6.46
C ARG A 16 4.48 18.69 6.90
N GLY A 17 3.74 19.27 5.95
CA GLY A 17 2.52 20.03 6.23
C GLY A 17 1.40 19.15 6.81
N GLU A 18 1.15 17.98 6.21
CA GLU A 18 0.14 17.02 6.68
C GLU A 18 0.46 16.41 8.05
N ALA A 19 1.74 16.28 8.40
CA ALA A 19 2.18 15.75 9.69
C ALA A 19 1.66 16.56 10.89
N GLN A 20 1.28 17.82 10.66
CA GLN A 20 0.74 18.72 11.67
C GLN A 20 -0.80 18.80 11.63
N ALA A 21 -1.43 18.29 10.58
CA ALA A 21 -2.87 18.35 10.42
C ALA A 21 -3.59 17.41 11.42
N GLU A 22 -4.73 17.88 11.92
CA GLU A 22 -5.63 17.02 12.69
C GLU A 22 -6.16 15.87 11.82
N ARG A 23 -6.33 14.69 12.42
CA ARG A 23 -6.74 13.45 11.74
C ARG A 23 -7.69 12.65 12.61
N TRP A 24 -8.63 11.95 12.00
CA TRP A 24 -9.49 11.02 12.72
C TRP A 24 -8.95 9.60 12.64
N LYS A 25 -9.00 8.88 13.77
CA LYS A 25 -8.62 7.47 13.83
C LYS A 25 -9.81 6.59 13.51
N CYS A 26 -9.61 5.64 12.61
CA CYS A 26 -10.62 4.64 12.31
C CYS A 26 -10.97 3.81 13.55
N SER A 27 -12.25 3.63 13.83
CA SER A 27 -12.72 2.82 14.97
C SER A 27 -12.45 1.31 14.82
N VAL A 28 -12.17 0.84 13.59
CA VAL A 28 -11.98 -0.59 13.29
C VAL A 28 -10.50 -0.96 13.21
N CYS A 29 -9.71 -0.24 12.42
CA CYS A 29 -8.29 -0.57 12.14
C CYS A 29 -7.30 0.48 12.66
N GLU A 30 -7.78 1.50 13.38
CA GLU A 30 -6.98 2.57 14.00
C GLU A 30 -6.14 3.41 13.02
N PHE A 31 -6.34 3.25 11.71
CA PHE A 31 -5.64 4.05 10.71
C PHE A 31 -6.02 5.53 10.83
N SER A 32 -5.03 6.41 10.69
CA SER A 32 -5.17 7.86 10.83
C SER A 32 -5.53 8.49 9.48
N ASN A 33 -6.79 8.88 9.32
CA ASN A 33 -7.33 9.44 8.09
C ASN A 33 -7.42 10.97 8.17
N ALA A 34 -7.30 11.64 7.02
CA ALA A 34 -7.56 13.07 6.91
C ALA A 34 -9.02 13.39 7.30
N LEU A 35 -9.25 14.56 7.89
CA LEU A 35 -10.57 14.96 8.43
C LEU A 35 -11.66 15.09 7.36
N ASP A 36 -11.28 15.49 6.16
CA ASP A 36 -12.16 15.63 5.00
C ASP A 36 -12.58 14.27 4.41
N ARG A 37 -11.81 13.20 4.64
CA ARG A 37 -12.20 11.84 4.22
C ARG A 37 -13.36 11.29 5.06
N ARG A 38 -14.42 10.89 4.36
CA ARG A 38 -15.64 10.32 4.93
C ARG A 38 -15.52 8.85 5.32
N THR A 39 -14.57 8.12 4.73
CA THR A 39 -14.33 6.70 4.96
C THR A 39 -12.85 6.44 5.24
N CYS A 40 -12.57 5.37 5.97
CA CYS A 40 -11.21 4.94 6.24
C CYS A 40 -10.55 4.41 4.97
N LEU A 41 -9.35 4.90 4.65
CA LEU A 41 -8.58 4.51 3.47
C LEU A 41 -8.36 2.99 3.38
N LEU A 42 -8.00 2.35 4.50
CA LEU A 42 -7.66 0.93 4.50
C LEU A 42 -8.89 0.02 4.50
N CYS A 43 -9.93 0.36 5.28
CA CYS A 43 -11.04 -0.58 5.56
C CYS A 43 -12.43 -0.11 5.15
N GLY A 44 -12.56 1.09 4.58
CA GLY A 44 -13.85 1.66 4.14
C GLY A 44 -14.81 2.06 5.27
N THR A 45 -14.45 1.88 6.55
CA THR A 45 -15.30 2.26 7.68
C THR A 45 -15.63 3.75 7.64
N LYS A 46 -16.92 4.11 7.72
CA LYS A 46 -17.39 5.49 7.73
C LYS A 46 -16.96 6.26 8.98
N ASN A 47 -16.63 7.54 8.81
CA ASN A 47 -16.37 8.46 9.91
C ASN A 47 -17.68 8.89 10.58
N THR A 48 -18.03 8.24 11.69
CA THR A 48 -19.28 8.50 12.42
C THR A 48 -19.37 9.89 13.05
N LYS A 49 -18.23 10.59 13.24
CA LYS A 49 -18.21 11.98 13.75
C LYS A 49 -18.59 12.99 12.66
N ALA A 50 -18.19 12.76 11.41
CA ALA A 50 -18.57 13.61 10.27
C ALA A 50 -20.07 13.49 9.94
N SER A 51 -20.67 12.31 10.08
CA SER A 51 -22.10 12.09 9.83
C SER A 51 -23.03 12.83 10.80
N ARG A 52 -22.58 13.25 11.99
CA ARG A 52 -23.40 14.03 12.94
C ARG A 52 -23.43 15.53 12.62
N GLN A 53 -22.45 16.05 11.87
CA GLN A 53 -22.44 17.47 11.51
C GLN A 53 -23.32 17.77 10.28
N THR A 54 -23.66 16.75 9.48
CA THR A 54 -24.55 16.89 8.32
C THR A 54 -26.03 16.76 8.66
N SER A 55 -26.40 16.17 9.81
CA SER A 55 -27.80 16.07 10.24
C SER A 55 -28.38 17.36 10.83
N ASP A 56 -27.52 18.32 11.22
CA ASP A 56 -27.96 19.55 11.89
C ASP A 56 -28.14 20.74 10.91
N ARG A 57 -28.07 20.51 9.60
CA ARG A 57 -28.19 21.58 8.58
C ARG A 57 -29.36 21.45 7.59
N GLU A 58 -30.17 20.41 7.68
CA GLU A 58 -31.37 20.25 6.82
C GLU A 58 -32.59 19.81 7.62
N GLU A 59 -33.20 20.70 8.40
CA GLU A 59 -34.64 20.61 8.69
C GLU A 59 -35.28 22.00 8.59
N LEU A 60 -35.97 22.25 7.47
CA LEU A 60 -37.00 23.29 7.40
C LEU A 60 -38.20 22.85 8.25
N PRO A 61 -38.85 23.76 8.99
CA PRO A 61 -39.90 23.40 9.93
C PRO A 61 -41.20 23.06 9.20
N ARG A 62 -41.63 21.79 9.25
CA ARG A 62 -43.00 21.39 8.91
C ARG A 62 -43.91 21.60 10.12
N LEU A 63 -44.76 22.62 10.03
CA LEU A 63 -45.92 22.80 10.89
C LEU A 63 -46.81 21.55 10.87
N LYS A 64 -47.06 20.98 12.04
CA LYS A 64 -48.22 20.11 12.28
C LYS A 64 -48.94 20.59 13.53
N HIS A 65 -50.15 21.12 13.31
CA HIS A 65 -51.15 21.35 14.33
C HIS A 65 -51.51 20.03 15.02
N SER A 66 -51.54 20.03 16.35
CA SER A 66 -52.22 19.01 17.15
C SER A 66 -52.95 19.69 18.29
N ILE A 67 -54.23 19.35 18.38
CA ILE A 67 -55.28 19.82 19.29
C ILE A 67 -55.23 18.99 20.59
N ALA A 68 -55.58 19.64 21.70
CA ALA A 68 -55.97 19.12 23.03
C ALA A 68 -54.90 18.31 23.81
N GLY A 69 -54.69 18.49 25.11
CA GLY A 69 -55.35 19.30 26.13
C GLY A 69 -55.17 18.58 27.47
N ARG A 70 -54.74 19.31 28.53
CA ARG A 70 -54.92 19.02 29.97
C ARG A 70 -54.19 17.77 30.52
N GLU A 71 -53.60 17.66 31.72
CA GLU A 71 -53.61 18.33 33.04
C GLU A 71 -52.21 18.12 33.67
N GLU A 72 -51.56 19.17 34.19
CA GLU A 72 -51.40 19.49 35.63
C GLU A 72 -50.86 18.37 36.56
N ARG A 73 -49.67 18.64 37.14
CA ARG A 73 -49.40 18.85 38.58
C ARG A 73 -47.88 18.95 38.79
N LEU A 74 -47.31 20.13 39.04
CA LEU A 74 -47.19 20.84 40.33
C LEU A 74 -46.28 20.13 41.35
N SER A 75 -45.03 20.60 41.44
CA SER A 75 -44.46 21.20 42.65
C SER A 75 -43.13 21.89 42.24
N SER A 76 -43.05 23.22 42.14
CA SER A 76 -42.77 24.19 43.22
C SER A 76 -41.57 23.76 44.09
N ALA A 77 -40.51 24.53 44.31
CA ALA A 77 -40.31 25.98 44.28
C ALA A 77 -38.78 26.22 44.12
N SER A 78 -38.35 27.20 43.30
CA SER A 78 -37.97 28.58 43.71
C SER A 78 -36.72 28.59 44.63
N SER A 79 -35.63 29.29 44.32
CA SER A 79 -35.54 30.74 44.07
C SER A 79 -34.25 31.05 43.30
N VAL A 80 -34.28 31.76 42.17
CA VAL A 80 -34.26 33.23 41.97
C VAL A 80 -32.91 33.85 42.41
N THR A 81 -31.97 34.07 41.47
CA THR A 81 -31.61 35.34 40.77
C THR A 81 -30.87 36.35 41.69
N MET A 82 -29.84 37.14 41.36
CA MET A 82 -29.38 37.84 40.15
C MET A 82 -27.89 38.26 40.33
N LEU A 83 -27.17 38.30 39.21
CA LEU A 83 -26.25 39.35 38.73
C LEU A 83 -25.29 40.09 39.69
N ALA A 84 -23.97 40.01 39.40
CA ALA A 84 -23.19 41.15 38.88
C ALA A 84 -21.73 40.76 38.53
N ARG A 85 -21.30 41.13 37.31
CA ARG A 85 -19.91 41.25 36.81
C ARG A 85 -19.30 42.60 37.25
N PRO A 86 -18.04 42.98 36.94
CA PRO A 86 -16.84 42.22 36.51
C PRO A 86 -15.56 42.58 37.32
N SER A 87 -14.46 41.81 37.20
CA SER A 87 -13.10 42.39 37.26
C SER A 87 -12.06 41.43 36.65
N LEU A 88 -11.07 42.04 36.01
CA LEU A 88 -10.02 41.44 35.18
C LEU A 88 -8.77 41.05 35.97
N SER A 89 -8.00 40.14 35.36
CA SER A 89 -6.61 39.73 35.64
C SER A 89 -6.44 38.77 36.83
N THR A 90 -5.96 37.55 36.63
CA THR A 90 -4.55 37.27 36.28
C THR A 90 -4.40 35.86 35.71
N GLN A 91 -3.44 35.73 34.80
CA GLN A 91 -3.09 34.52 34.06
C GLN A 91 -2.76 33.33 34.99
N ARG A 92 -3.32 32.15 34.67
CA ARG A 92 -2.75 30.86 35.06
C ARG A 92 -2.68 29.94 33.84
N SER A 93 -1.45 29.59 33.51
CA SER A 93 -1.01 28.58 32.56
C SER A 93 -1.69 27.24 32.86
N SER A 94 -2.54 26.76 31.95
CA SER A 94 -3.09 25.41 32.00
C SER A 94 -2.06 24.42 31.44
N VAL A 95 -1.54 23.60 32.35
CA VAL A 95 -0.76 22.40 32.03
C VAL A 95 -1.66 21.46 31.21
N LEU A 96 -1.15 21.05 30.04
CA LEU A 96 -1.78 20.06 29.16
C LEU A 96 -2.12 18.79 29.94
N SER A 97 -3.40 18.50 30.12
CA SER A 97 -3.85 17.22 30.64
C SER A 97 -3.64 16.15 29.56
N VAL A 98 -2.86 15.13 29.90
CA VAL A 98 -2.69 13.91 29.11
C VAL A 98 -4.06 13.29 28.91
N SER A 99 -4.55 13.31 27.68
CA SER A 99 -5.81 12.65 27.29
C SER A 99 -5.67 11.13 27.49
N THR A 100 -6.26 10.64 28.58
CA THR A 100 -6.50 9.22 28.81
C THR A 100 -7.43 8.68 27.73
N ARG A 101 -6.95 7.64 27.03
CA ARG A 101 -7.66 6.97 25.92
C ARG A 101 -9.07 6.56 26.35
N PRO A 102 -10.14 6.93 25.64
CA PRO A 102 -11.41 6.25 25.79
C PRO A 102 -11.25 4.84 25.23
N SER A 103 -11.33 3.84 26.11
CA SER A 103 -11.36 2.42 25.76
C SER A 103 -12.62 2.14 24.93
N LEU A 104 -12.49 2.16 23.60
CA LEU A 104 -13.49 1.55 22.71
C LEU A 104 -13.59 0.07 23.08
N ARG A 105 -14.82 -0.43 23.29
CA ARG A 105 -15.05 -1.86 23.54
C ARG A 105 -14.37 -2.70 22.44
N PRO A 106 -13.70 -3.82 22.77
CA PRO A 106 -13.07 -4.66 21.76
C PRO A 106 -14.14 -5.18 20.79
N LEU A 107 -14.12 -4.66 19.56
CA LEU A 107 -14.97 -5.13 18.47
C LEU A 107 -14.66 -6.61 18.19
N ARG A 108 -15.70 -7.45 18.17
CA ARG A 108 -15.54 -8.88 17.83
C ARG A 108 -15.16 -8.99 16.35
N LEU A 109 -14.13 -9.77 16.04
CA LEU A 109 -13.71 -10.01 14.65
C LEU A 109 -14.84 -10.60 13.79
N SER A 110 -15.76 -11.36 14.39
CA SER A 110 -16.91 -11.95 13.70
C SER A 110 -17.88 -10.93 13.10
N THR A 111 -17.94 -9.71 13.63
CA THR A 111 -18.84 -8.65 13.13
C THR A 111 -18.22 -7.81 12.02
N LEU A 112 -16.97 -8.10 11.63
CA LEU A 112 -16.24 -7.34 10.62
C LEU A 112 -16.27 -8.05 9.27
N ASN A 113 -16.33 -7.27 8.19
CA ASN A 113 -16.17 -7.81 6.83
C ASN A 113 -14.70 -8.20 6.54
N PRO A 114 -14.39 -8.92 5.45
CA PRO A 114 -13.03 -9.34 5.13
C PRO A 114 -12.01 -8.19 5.04
N ARG A 115 -12.35 -7.07 4.37
CA ARG A 115 -11.47 -5.87 4.25
C ARG A 115 -11.16 -5.25 5.62
N GLN A 116 -12.15 -5.21 6.52
CA GLN A 116 -12.00 -4.72 7.88
C GLN A 116 -11.16 -5.65 8.75
N LYS A 117 -11.35 -6.97 8.65
CA LYS A 117 -10.50 -7.96 9.32
C LYS A 117 -9.05 -7.82 8.87
N TYR A 118 -8.83 -7.73 7.56
CA TYR A 118 -7.50 -7.55 6.94
C TYR A 118 -6.80 -6.32 7.47
N ALA A 119 -7.48 -5.18 7.49
CA ALA A 119 -6.90 -3.93 7.98
C ALA A 119 -6.70 -3.89 9.49
N ARG A 120 -7.53 -4.58 10.26
CA ARG A 120 -7.37 -4.67 11.72
C ARG A 120 -6.16 -5.52 12.11
N ARG A 121 -5.89 -6.60 11.37
CA ARG A 121 -4.75 -7.51 11.63
C ARG A 121 -3.39 -6.92 11.27
N ARG A 122 -3.31 -5.76 10.61
CA ARG A 122 -2.04 -5.10 10.26
C ARG A 122 -1.14 -4.78 11.45
N LYS A 123 -1.72 -4.64 12.64
CA LYS A 123 -1.02 -4.40 13.91
C LYS A 123 -1.08 -5.60 14.85
N GLU A 124 -1.38 -6.79 14.35
CA GLU A 124 -1.42 -8.00 15.18
C GLU A 124 -0.04 -8.32 15.78
N TRP A 125 1.01 -8.19 14.98
CA TRP A 125 2.39 -8.38 15.38
C TRP A 125 3.12 -7.05 15.46
N VAL A 126 3.89 -6.87 16.53
CA VAL A 126 4.69 -5.67 16.79
C VAL A 126 6.10 -6.10 17.15
N ARG A 127 7.08 -5.47 16.53
CA ARG A 127 8.50 -5.62 16.87
C ARG A 127 8.79 -4.81 18.13
N CYS A 128 9.35 -5.45 19.15
CA CYS A 128 9.78 -4.83 20.39
C CYS A 128 11.30 -4.91 20.51
N LEU A 129 11.92 -3.86 21.05
CA LEU A 129 13.33 -3.87 21.40
C LEU A 129 13.57 -4.78 22.61
N GLY A 130 14.66 -5.55 22.55
CA GLY A 130 15.19 -6.26 23.72
C GLY A 130 15.74 -5.31 24.76
N GLU A 131 15.91 -5.81 25.98
CA GLU A 131 16.45 -5.03 27.10
C GLU A 131 17.92 -4.61 26.88
N ASP A 132 18.64 -5.34 26.02
CA ASP A 132 20.01 -5.04 25.60
C ASP A 132 20.11 -3.86 24.61
N GLY A 133 18.99 -3.45 23.99
CA GLY A 133 18.94 -2.44 22.93
C GLY A 133 19.59 -2.87 21.61
N GLN A 134 20.03 -4.13 21.49
CA GLN A 134 20.74 -4.68 20.31
C GLN A 134 19.93 -5.79 19.63
N SER A 135 19.02 -6.42 20.37
CA SER A 135 18.11 -7.43 19.87
C SER A 135 16.70 -6.87 19.71
N ALA A 136 15.89 -7.56 18.92
CA ALA A 136 14.46 -7.32 18.89
C ALA A 136 13.70 -8.64 18.86
N PHE A 137 12.43 -8.61 19.22
CA PHE A 137 11.56 -9.78 19.17
C PHE A 137 10.16 -9.40 18.70
N TRP A 138 9.47 -10.37 18.10
CA TRP A 138 8.07 -10.21 17.73
C TRP A 138 7.15 -10.57 18.89
N THR A 139 6.16 -9.73 19.13
CA THR A 139 5.11 -10.01 20.11
C THR A 139 3.75 -9.62 19.55
N ARG A 140 2.68 -10.25 20.06
CA ARG A 140 1.33 -9.86 19.68
C ARG A 140 0.93 -8.57 20.39
N ALA A 141 0.18 -7.70 19.70
CA ALA A 141 -0.17 -6.38 20.22
C ALA A 141 -1.05 -6.43 21.48
N ASP A 142 -1.92 -7.43 21.61
CA ASP A 142 -2.74 -7.66 22.80
C ASP A 142 -1.88 -8.01 24.03
N VAL A 143 -0.88 -8.88 23.86
CA VAL A 143 0.10 -9.22 24.89
C VAL A 143 0.96 -8.01 25.24
N ALA A 144 1.51 -7.31 24.25
CA ALA A 144 2.31 -6.10 24.48
C ALA A 144 1.54 -5.00 25.22
N ALA A 145 0.24 -4.84 24.91
CA ALA A 145 -0.62 -3.89 25.60
C ALA A 145 -0.90 -4.29 27.06
N ALA A 146 -1.00 -5.59 27.36
CA ALA A 146 -1.15 -6.09 28.72
C ALA A 146 0.12 -5.87 29.55
N THR A 147 1.30 -6.20 29.02
CA THR A 147 2.59 -5.99 29.69
C THR A 147 2.84 -4.51 29.99
N ARG A 148 2.49 -3.60 29.08
CA ARG A 148 2.58 -2.14 29.29
C ARG A 148 1.62 -1.61 30.34
N LYS A 149 0.45 -2.25 30.54
CA LYS A 149 -0.48 -1.87 31.62
C LYS A 149 0.02 -2.36 32.98
N LEU A 150 0.66 -3.54 33.01
CA LEU A 150 1.28 -4.09 34.22
C LEU A 150 2.51 -3.29 34.66
N THR A 151 3.33 -2.76 33.75
CA THR A 151 4.44 -1.87 34.13
C THR A 151 4.02 -0.48 34.61
N VAL A 152 2.78 -0.04 34.32
CA VAL A 152 2.20 1.22 34.82
C VAL A 152 1.46 1.04 36.15
N ILE A 153 1.17 -0.20 36.55
CA ILE A 153 0.50 -0.55 37.81
C ILE A 153 1.46 -1.47 38.58
N ASN A 154 2.38 -0.88 39.35
CA ASN A 154 3.47 -1.50 40.13
C ASN A 154 3.27 -2.95 40.61
N ASN A 155 4.40 -3.69 40.68
CA ASN A 155 4.69 -4.81 41.61
C ASN A 155 3.48 -5.60 42.12
N GLY A 156 3.16 -6.70 41.45
CA GLY A 156 2.21 -7.68 41.95
C GLY A 156 2.02 -8.78 40.93
N GLY A 157 2.67 -9.93 41.18
CA GLY A 157 2.55 -11.10 40.33
C GLY A 157 1.09 -11.55 40.21
N ALA A 158 0.69 -11.92 39.01
CA ALA A 158 -0.52 -12.70 38.81
C ALA A 158 -0.39 -13.59 37.58
N ASN A 159 -0.54 -14.88 37.87
CA ASN A 159 -0.69 -16.01 36.98
C ASN A 159 -1.84 -15.79 35.99
N HIS A 160 -1.64 -16.09 34.70
CA HIS A 160 -2.73 -16.19 33.74
C HIS A 160 -2.83 -17.59 33.16
N GLY A 161 -3.71 -18.40 33.78
CA GLY A 161 -4.33 -19.56 33.16
C GLY A 161 -5.50 -19.11 32.28
N GLY A 162 -5.51 -19.57 31.03
CA GLY A 162 -6.52 -19.27 30.03
C GLY A 162 -6.02 -19.65 28.64
N GLY A 163 -6.17 -20.93 28.29
CA GLY A 163 -5.69 -21.52 27.03
C GLY A 163 -6.46 -21.02 25.80
N HIS A 164 -6.19 -19.80 25.35
CA HIS A 164 -6.25 -19.51 23.92
C HIS A 164 -4.91 -19.92 23.34
N ARG A 165 -4.87 -21.00 22.55
CA ARG A 165 -3.69 -21.33 21.73
C ARG A 165 -3.33 -20.09 20.92
N VAL A 166 -2.22 -19.45 21.28
CA VAL A 166 -1.70 -18.29 20.59
C VAL A 166 -1.35 -18.74 19.17
N SER A 167 -1.91 -18.10 18.15
CA SER A 167 -1.53 -18.41 16.76
C SER A 167 -0.03 -18.22 16.63
N VAL A 168 0.69 -19.30 16.32
CA VAL A 168 2.12 -19.27 16.05
C VAL A 168 2.35 -18.46 14.77
N GLY A 169 3.32 -17.56 14.82
CA GLY A 169 3.75 -16.76 13.67
C GLY A 169 5.11 -17.26 13.17
N PHE A 170 5.29 -17.29 11.85
CA PHE A 170 6.53 -17.72 11.20
C PHE A 170 7.16 -16.55 10.45
N VAL A 171 8.48 -16.44 10.51
CA VAL A 171 9.25 -15.39 9.84
C VAL A 171 10.25 -16.03 8.89
N THR A 172 10.36 -15.44 7.70
CA THR A 172 11.39 -15.78 6.72
C THR A 172 12.74 -15.26 7.18
N HIS A 173 13.76 -16.11 7.17
CA HIS A 173 15.13 -15.72 7.42
C HIS A 173 16.08 -16.42 6.46
N MET A 174 17.29 -15.88 6.35
CA MET A 174 18.34 -16.42 5.48
C MET A 174 19.26 -17.35 6.28
N VAL A 175 19.38 -18.60 5.84
CA VAL A 175 20.39 -19.53 6.35
C VAL A 175 21.55 -19.57 5.39
N ARG A 176 22.74 -19.20 5.88
CA ARG A 176 24.01 -19.27 5.14
C ARG A 176 24.72 -20.58 5.47
N ARG A 177 25.10 -21.34 4.44
CA ARG A 177 25.98 -22.50 4.60
C ARG A 177 27.39 -22.08 4.19
N SER A 178 28.36 -22.21 5.11
CA SER A 178 29.76 -22.00 4.78
C SER A 178 30.16 -23.02 3.69
N SER A 179 30.36 -22.54 2.47
CA SER A 179 30.77 -23.33 1.31
C SER A 179 32.02 -22.70 0.68
N MET A 180 32.94 -23.56 0.25
CA MET A 180 34.18 -23.17 -0.45
C MET A 180 33.91 -22.54 -1.84
N MET A 181 32.70 -22.68 -2.38
CA MET A 181 32.27 -22.18 -3.70
C MET A 181 31.47 -20.87 -3.65
N GLY A 182 31.39 -20.22 -2.49
CA GLY A 182 30.64 -18.98 -2.29
C GLY A 182 29.44 -19.15 -1.36
N ASP A 183 29.12 -18.08 -0.65
CA ASP A 183 28.10 -18.02 0.39
C ASP A 183 26.70 -17.80 -0.21
N VAL A 184 26.11 -18.83 -0.81
CA VAL A 184 24.74 -18.77 -1.31
C VAL A 184 23.79 -19.16 -0.17
N GLY A 185 23.27 -18.14 0.53
CA GLY A 185 22.23 -18.32 1.55
C GLY A 185 20.93 -18.83 0.93
N ARG A 186 20.08 -19.50 1.72
CA ARG A 186 18.74 -19.95 1.34
C ARG A 186 17.69 -19.38 2.30
N LEU A 187 16.57 -18.90 1.77
CA LEU A 187 15.42 -18.51 2.57
C LEU A 187 14.69 -19.72 3.16
N THR A 188 14.29 -19.61 4.42
CA THR A 188 13.52 -20.63 5.15
C THR A 188 12.60 -19.99 6.19
N PHE A 189 11.62 -20.73 6.69
CA PHE A 189 10.78 -20.35 7.82
C PHE A 189 11.38 -20.83 9.15
N ALA A 190 11.23 -20.00 10.18
CA ALA A 190 11.25 -20.43 11.57
C ALA A 190 10.17 -19.69 12.37
N GLU A 191 9.87 -20.22 13.56
CA GLU A 191 8.94 -19.57 14.47
C GLU A 191 9.48 -18.19 14.89
N ALA A 192 8.61 -17.18 14.92
CA ALA A 192 8.99 -15.81 15.26
C ALA A 192 9.61 -15.68 16.67
N SER A 193 9.31 -16.60 17.59
CA SER A 193 9.86 -16.64 18.95
C SER A 193 11.30 -17.17 19.00
N GLN A 194 11.75 -17.85 17.96
CA GLN A 194 13.08 -18.46 17.86
C GLN A 194 14.10 -17.58 17.14
N LEU A 195 13.64 -16.48 16.53
CA LEU A 195 14.45 -15.58 15.74
C LEU A 195 14.56 -14.21 16.40
N ASP A 196 15.71 -13.58 16.20
CA ASP A 196 15.88 -12.18 16.55
C ASP A 196 15.27 -11.29 15.46
N ALA A 197 14.25 -10.52 15.82
CA ALA A 197 13.50 -9.65 14.91
C ALA A 197 14.30 -8.42 14.43
N ALA A 198 15.56 -8.27 14.86
CA ALA A 198 16.51 -7.31 14.33
C ALA A 198 17.27 -7.87 13.10
N GLU A 199 17.14 -9.16 12.80
CA GLU A 199 17.64 -9.72 11.55
C GLU A 199 16.59 -9.55 10.45
N THR A 200 17.06 -9.13 9.29
CA THR A 200 16.23 -8.86 8.12
C THR A 200 16.18 -10.05 7.16
N ILE A 201 15.34 -10.01 6.12
CA ILE A 201 15.20 -11.14 5.17
C ILE A 201 16.51 -11.48 4.45
N SER A 202 17.40 -10.51 4.28
CA SER A 202 18.73 -10.68 3.66
C SER A 202 19.78 -11.21 4.65
N GLY A 203 19.41 -11.41 5.91
CA GLY A 203 20.33 -11.71 7.00
C GLY A 203 21.19 -10.51 7.42
N TYR A 204 20.85 -9.28 7.00
CA TYR A 204 21.44 -8.07 7.57
C TYR A 204 20.94 -7.86 8.99
N LYS A 205 21.86 -7.64 9.93
CA LYS A 205 21.56 -7.36 11.33
C LYS A 205 21.48 -5.86 11.56
N LEU A 206 20.31 -5.37 11.99
CA LEU A 206 20.12 -3.97 12.34
C LEU A 206 21.00 -3.60 13.55
N SER A 207 21.68 -2.46 13.45
CA SER A 207 22.39 -1.85 14.57
C SER A 207 21.42 -1.31 15.63
N ALA A 208 21.92 -1.13 16.86
CA ALA A 208 21.19 -0.48 17.95
C ALA A 208 20.54 0.85 17.54
N ARG A 209 21.26 1.67 16.76
CA ARG A 209 20.77 2.98 16.32
C ARG A 209 19.61 2.85 15.32
N GLU A 210 19.70 1.91 14.39
CA GLU A 210 18.61 1.62 13.44
C GLU A 210 17.39 1.06 14.17
N LEU A 211 17.60 0.17 15.13
CA LEU A 211 16.54 -0.38 15.97
C LEU A 211 15.82 0.69 16.80
N GLU A 212 16.56 1.58 17.46
CA GLU A 212 15.97 2.69 18.21
C GLU A 212 15.16 3.62 17.29
N LEU A 213 15.71 3.95 16.13
CA LEU A 213 15.03 4.77 15.13
C LEU A 213 13.74 4.10 14.64
N LEU A 214 13.81 2.80 14.36
CA LEU A 214 12.70 1.99 13.90
C LEU A 214 11.58 1.92 14.95
N ASP A 215 11.90 1.70 16.22
CA ASP A 215 10.91 1.70 17.30
C ASP A 215 10.20 3.06 17.44
N ARG A 216 10.96 4.16 17.31
CA ARG A 216 10.42 5.52 17.39
C ARG A 216 9.52 5.86 16.20
N VAL A 217 9.99 5.62 14.98
CA VAL A 217 9.31 6.04 13.74
C VAL A 217 8.11 5.15 13.44
N SER A 218 8.20 3.83 13.63
CA SER A 218 7.11 2.87 13.31
C SER A 218 5.80 3.13 14.08
N ARG A 219 5.91 3.78 15.25
CA ARG A 219 4.78 4.18 16.12
C ARG A 219 4.08 5.46 15.67
N LEU A 220 4.69 6.23 14.75
CA LEU A 220 4.10 7.44 14.22
C LEU A 220 2.94 7.13 13.25
N PRO A 221 1.98 8.06 13.07
CA PRO A 221 0.99 7.97 12.01
C PRO A 221 1.65 7.89 10.62
N PHE A 222 0.98 7.21 9.68
CA PHE A 222 1.47 6.99 8.32
C PHE A 222 2.08 8.23 7.63
N PRO A 223 1.46 9.43 7.61
CA PRO A 223 2.05 10.60 6.97
C PRO A 223 3.46 10.95 7.48
N LYS A 224 3.68 10.86 8.80
CA LYS A 224 5.00 11.13 9.40
C LYS A 224 6.04 10.07 9.03
N LYS A 225 5.60 8.83 8.94
CA LYS A 225 6.43 7.69 8.50
C LYS A 225 6.83 7.84 7.04
N TYR A 226 5.87 8.24 6.21
CA TYR A 226 6.10 8.45 4.80
C TYR A 226 6.95 9.70 4.53
N ALA A 227 6.76 10.79 5.28
CA ALA A 227 7.67 11.95 5.24
C ALA A 227 9.12 11.55 5.55
N TRP A 228 9.33 10.76 6.61
CA TRP A 228 10.65 10.25 6.97
C TRP A 228 11.23 9.36 5.83
N PHE A 229 10.40 8.51 5.24
CA PHE A 229 10.80 7.65 4.13
C PHE A 229 11.22 8.47 2.89
N LEU A 230 10.43 9.47 2.50
CA LEU A 230 10.74 10.37 1.38
C LEU A 230 12.04 11.13 1.61
N GLU A 231 12.27 11.64 2.82
CA GLU A 231 13.53 12.29 3.19
C GLU A 231 14.73 11.33 3.05
N ARG A 232 14.58 10.07 3.49
CA ARG A 232 15.61 9.05 3.36
C ARG A 232 15.89 8.68 1.90
N MET A 233 14.85 8.50 1.07
CA MET A 233 15.02 8.20 -0.36
C MET A 233 15.63 9.38 -1.12
N GLY A 234 15.18 10.60 -0.85
CA GLY A 234 15.74 11.81 -1.44
C GLY A 234 17.21 12.01 -1.10
N ALA A 235 17.64 11.61 0.11
CA ALA A 235 19.06 11.67 0.50
C ALA A 235 19.95 10.61 -0.18
N LEU A 236 19.37 9.56 -0.77
CA LEU A 236 20.12 8.57 -1.56
C LEU A 236 20.34 9.06 -2.99
N LEU A 237 19.34 9.72 -3.58
CA LEU A 237 19.41 10.20 -4.96
C LEU A 237 20.56 11.19 -5.18
N ARG A 238 21.37 10.94 -6.22
CA ARG A 238 22.43 11.88 -6.64
C ARG A 238 21.81 13.07 -7.37
N PRO A 239 22.39 14.28 -7.23
CA PRO A 239 21.97 15.45 -8.00
C PRO A 239 22.05 15.20 -9.51
N TRP A 240 21.13 15.80 -10.27
CA TRP A 240 21.08 15.66 -11.72
C TRP A 240 22.34 16.19 -12.41
N GLU A 241 22.97 17.20 -11.82
CA GLU A 241 24.19 17.84 -12.30
C GLU A 241 25.40 16.90 -12.29
N GLU A 242 25.39 15.88 -11.42
CA GLU A 242 26.48 14.92 -11.30
C GLU A 242 26.40 13.79 -12.33
N GLY A 243 25.22 13.51 -12.88
CA GLY A 243 25.03 12.43 -13.84
C GLY A 243 23.61 11.88 -13.88
N ARG A 244 23.38 10.90 -14.76
CA ARG A 244 22.09 10.21 -14.94
C ARG A 244 22.28 8.86 -15.61
N ILE A 245 21.46 7.88 -15.24
CA ILE A 245 21.36 6.60 -15.93
C ILE A 245 20.45 6.79 -17.15
N LYS A 246 21.00 6.61 -18.35
CA LYS A 246 20.23 6.72 -19.59
C LYS A 246 19.84 5.32 -20.06
N LEU A 247 18.55 5.01 -20.05
CA LEU A 247 18.00 3.78 -20.62
C LEU A 247 17.45 4.06 -22.01
N ARG A 248 17.95 3.34 -23.02
CA ARG A 248 17.48 3.45 -24.40
C ARG A 248 16.73 2.18 -24.74
N VAL A 249 15.45 2.31 -25.09
CA VAL A 249 14.55 1.15 -25.25
C VAL A 249 13.68 1.31 -26.50
N GLN A 250 13.43 0.23 -27.20
CA GLN A 250 12.42 0.13 -28.26
C GLN A 250 11.10 -0.36 -27.64
N ARG A 251 9.95 0.16 -28.06
CA ARG A 251 8.64 -0.24 -27.48
C ARG A 251 8.36 -1.71 -27.68
N GLU A 252 8.77 -2.24 -28.83
CA GLU A 252 8.59 -3.64 -29.24
C GLU A 252 9.41 -4.60 -28.37
N HIS A 253 10.58 -4.14 -27.89
CA HIS A 253 11.53 -4.94 -27.10
C HIS A 253 11.69 -4.44 -25.66
N ILE A 254 10.73 -3.63 -25.18
CA ILE A 254 10.85 -2.89 -23.91
C ILE A 254 11.14 -3.81 -22.72
N LEU A 255 10.56 -5.01 -22.69
CA LEU A 255 10.72 -5.95 -21.58
C LEU A 255 12.19 -6.40 -21.43
N VAL A 256 12.75 -6.96 -22.50
CA VAL A 256 14.10 -7.54 -22.48
C VAL A 256 15.16 -6.45 -22.34
N GLU A 257 15.10 -5.41 -23.17
CA GLU A 257 16.08 -4.32 -23.17
C GLU A 257 16.10 -3.55 -21.83
N SER A 258 14.94 -3.38 -21.19
CA SER A 258 14.87 -2.74 -19.87
C SER A 258 15.47 -3.63 -18.78
N MET A 259 15.20 -4.93 -18.79
CA MET A 259 15.72 -5.85 -17.79
C MET A 259 17.23 -5.99 -17.86
N GLU A 260 17.79 -6.14 -19.06
CA GLU A 260 19.24 -6.19 -19.26
C GLU A 260 19.91 -4.91 -18.75
N GLN A 261 19.38 -3.74 -19.11
CA GLN A 261 19.97 -2.49 -18.68
C GLN A 261 19.81 -2.27 -17.17
N LEU A 262 18.66 -2.60 -16.57
CA LEU A 262 18.45 -2.50 -15.12
C LEU A 262 19.41 -3.40 -14.33
N LEU A 263 19.61 -4.64 -14.79
CA LEU A 263 20.55 -5.58 -14.19
C LEU A 263 22.01 -5.16 -14.43
N GLY A 264 22.29 -4.46 -15.54
CA GLY A 264 23.60 -3.92 -15.88
C GLY A 264 24.02 -2.67 -15.09
N ILE A 265 23.09 -2.00 -14.38
CA ILE A 265 23.42 -0.84 -13.54
C ILE A 265 24.41 -1.27 -12.45
N GLN A 266 25.56 -0.59 -12.41
CA GLN A 266 26.59 -0.82 -11.40
C GLN A 266 26.17 -0.23 -10.05
N PRO A 267 26.57 -0.83 -8.91
CA PRO A 267 26.18 -0.36 -7.57
C PRO A 267 26.51 1.12 -7.32
N GLU A 268 27.62 1.62 -7.84
CA GLU A 268 28.06 3.02 -7.66
C GLU A 268 27.14 3.99 -8.41
N HIS A 269 26.43 3.50 -9.43
CA HIS A 269 25.53 4.29 -10.25
C HIS A 269 24.05 4.15 -9.85
N ILE A 270 23.70 3.20 -8.97
CA ILE A 270 22.32 2.79 -8.70
C ILE A 270 21.42 3.89 -8.14
N HIS A 271 21.99 5.00 -7.67
CA HIS A 271 21.26 6.16 -7.13
C HIS A 271 21.30 7.41 -8.03
N PHE A 272 21.87 7.35 -9.23
CA PHE A 272 21.71 8.43 -10.19
C PHE A 272 20.26 8.48 -10.73
N PRO A 273 19.73 9.66 -11.10
CA PRO A 273 18.40 9.78 -11.71
C PRO A 273 18.29 8.98 -13.01
N LEU A 274 17.13 8.38 -13.27
CA LEU A 274 16.84 7.71 -14.55
C LEU A 274 16.42 8.72 -15.62
N ARG A 275 16.80 8.43 -16.86
CA ARG A 275 16.32 9.09 -18.06
C ARG A 275 15.98 8.05 -19.12
N ILE A 276 14.74 8.01 -19.55
CA ILE A 276 14.26 7.07 -20.56
C ILE A 276 14.31 7.71 -21.95
N GLU A 277 14.71 6.95 -22.96
CA GLU A 277 14.65 7.35 -24.37
C GLU A 277 14.05 6.20 -25.18
N PHE A 278 12.86 6.42 -25.75
CA PHE A 278 12.29 5.51 -26.73
C PHE A 278 12.98 5.71 -28.09
N VAL A 279 13.60 4.66 -28.60
CA VAL A 279 14.39 4.72 -29.83
C VAL A 279 13.46 4.98 -31.02
N GLY A 280 13.76 6.00 -31.82
CA GLY A 280 12.97 6.37 -33.00
C GLY A 280 11.84 7.37 -32.72
N GLU A 281 11.60 7.72 -31.45
CA GLU A 281 10.54 8.66 -31.07
C GLU A 281 11.10 10.04 -30.72
N ALA A 282 10.40 11.09 -31.17
CA ALA A 282 10.69 12.46 -30.79
C ALA A 282 10.18 12.71 -29.36
N GLY A 283 11.06 12.58 -28.36
CA GLY A 283 10.70 12.85 -26.96
C GLY A 283 11.91 13.25 -26.12
N ILE A 284 11.79 14.36 -25.41
CA ILE A 284 12.70 14.68 -24.29
C ILE A 284 12.00 14.21 -23.04
N ASP A 285 12.59 13.24 -22.35
CA ASP A 285 12.09 12.78 -21.05
C ASP A 285 12.15 13.93 -20.03
N ALA A 286 10.99 14.54 -19.84
CA ALA A 286 10.63 15.39 -18.72
C ALA A 286 9.62 14.63 -17.84
N GLY A 287 9.84 13.32 -17.63
CA GLY A 287 9.19 12.41 -16.66
C GLY A 287 7.83 11.86 -17.05
N GLY A 288 7.29 12.28 -18.19
CA GLY A 288 6.23 11.56 -18.87
C GLY A 288 6.72 10.18 -19.31
N LEU A 289 7.86 10.14 -20.01
CA LEU A 289 8.40 8.89 -20.56
C LEU A 289 8.85 7.92 -19.47
N GLN A 290 9.42 8.42 -18.37
CA GLN A 290 9.75 7.58 -17.21
C GLN A 290 8.52 6.91 -16.60
N ARG A 291 7.44 7.67 -16.35
CA ARG A 291 6.18 7.12 -15.81
C ARG A 291 5.56 6.10 -16.75
N GLU A 292 5.55 6.44 -18.04
CA GLU A 292 5.09 5.57 -19.10
C GLU A 292 5.90 4.27 -19.17
N TRP A 293 7.22 4.35 -19.07
CA TRP A 293 8.11 3.20 -19.06
C TRP A 293 7.85 2.27 -17.87
N PHE A 294 7.74 2.81 -16.64
CA PHE A 294 7.36 2.02 -15.47
C PHE A 294 6.00 1.34 -15.69
N SER A 295 5.04 2.09 -16.22
CA SER A 295 3.70 1.61 -16.52
C SER A 295 3.70 0.42 -17.49
N ILE A 296 4.33 0.59 -18.66
CA ILE A 296 4.40 -0.46 -19.69
C ILE A 296 5.17 -1.66 -19.16
N LEU A 297 6.33 -1.44 -18.52
CA LEU A 297 7.19 -2.51 -18.05
C LEU A 297 6.51 -3.33 -16.94
N PHE A 298 5.85 -2.69 -15.96
CA PHE A 298 5.05 -3.44 -14.98
C PHE A 298 3.94 -4.24 -15.67
N GLY A 299 3.23 -3.67 -16.64
CA GLY A 299 2.21 -4.39 -17.40
C GLY A 299 2.76 -5.66 -18.07
N ARG A 300 3.89 -5.55 -18.79
CA ARG A 300 4.55 -6.69 -19.46
C ARG A 300 5.07 -7.75 -18.49
N LEU A 301 5.53 -7.35 -17.30
CA LEU A 301 6.05 -8.27 -16.29
C LEU A 301 4.98 -9.06 -15.56
N LEU A 302 3.74 -8.58 -15.61
CA LEU A 302 2.57 -9.18 -14.99
C LEU A 302 1.71 -9.94 -16.01
N ASP A 303 2.18 -10.05 -17.25
CA ASP A 303 1.52 -10.80 -18.30
C ASP A 303 1.53 -12.29 -17.95
N ASP A 304 0.37 -12.94 -18.07
CA ASP A 304 0.19 -14.36 -17.79
C ASP A 304 1.07 -15.21 -18.73
N ASP A 305 1.34 -14.73 -19.96
CA ASP A 305 2.20 -15.42 -20.95
C ASP A 305 3.66 -15.53 -20.47
N LEU A 306 4.15 -14.56 -19.69
CA LEU A 306 5.50 -14.60 -19.13
C LEU A 306 5.58 -15.58 -17.94
N GLY A 307 4.45 -15.85 -17.29
CA GLY A 307 4.34 -16.85 -16.22
C GLY A 307 5.18 -16.56 -14.97
N LEU A 308 5.63 -15.32 -14.75
CA LEU A 308 6.38 -14.95 -13.53
C LEU A 308 5.45 -14.80 -12.32
N PHE A 309 4.28 -14.23 -12.53
CA PHE A 309 3.29 -14.01 -11.49
C PHE A 309 2.00 -14.76 -11.81
N MET A 310 1.19 -14.98 -10.79
CA MET A 310 -0.16 -15.53 -10.89
C MET A 310 -1.12 -14.70 -10.04
N THR A 311 -2.38 -14.64 -10.43
CA THR A 311 -3.41 -13.96 -9.63
C THR A 311 -3.80 -14.80 -8.42
N CYS A 312 -3.67 -14.29 -7.19
CA CYS A 312 -4.05 -15.04 -5.97
C CYS A 312 -5.55 -15.32 -5.90
N HIS A 313 -6.37 -14.30 -6.15
CA HIS A 313 -7.83 -14.43 -6.10
C HIS A 313 -8.48 -13.40 -7.01
N ARG A 314 -9.47 -13.84 -7.79
CA ARG A 314 -10.30 -12.99 -8.68
C ARG A 314 -10.82 -11.68 -8.05
N HIS A 315 -11.08 -11.66 -6.73
CA HIS A 315 -11.64 -10.47 -6.07
C HIS A 315 -10.59 -9.49 -5.54
N THR A 316 -9.33 -9.91 -5.38
CA THR A 316 -8.27 -9.02 -4.90
C THR A 316 -7.46 -8.45 -6.05
N GLN A 317 -7.39 -9.06 -7.24
CA GLN A 317 -6.45 -8.64 -8.30
C GLN A 317 -5.00 -8.48 -7.77
N ALA A 318 -4.67 -9.17 -6.68
CA ALA A 318 -3.33 -9.20 -6.13
C ALA A 318 -2.55 -10.33 -6.79
N VAL A 319 -1.27 -10.09 -7.05
CA VAL A 319 -0.38 -11.03 -7.73
C VAL A 319 0.54 -11.71 -6.73
N ALA A 320 0.69 -13.03 -6.87
CA ALA A 320 1.68 -13.86 -6.20
C ALA A 320 2.77 -14.25 -7.19
N ILE A 321 3.95 -14.57 -6.67
CA ILE A 321 4.99 -15.23 -7.45
C ILE A 321 4.45 -16.59 -7.92
N ASN A 322 4.58 -16.88 -9.21
CA ASN A 322 4.31 -18.21 -9.75
C ASN A 322 5.42 -19.17 -9.28
N PRO A 323 5.10 -20.20 -8.48
CA PRO A 323 6.05 -21.23 -8.06
C PRO A 323 6.69 -21.97 -9.24
N HIS A 324 5.95 -22.08 -10.35
CA HIS A 324 6.32 -22.78 -11.58
C HIS A 324 6.90 -21.82 -12.65
N SER A 325 7.38 -20.65 -12.24
CA SER A 325 7.94 -19.65 -13.17
C SER A 325 9.13 -20.15 -13.99
N GLU A 326 9.88 -21.14 -13.49
CA GLU A 326 10.97 -21.80 -14.22
C GLU A 326 10.46 -22.56 -15.45
N ASP A 327 9.27 -23.14 -15.37
CA ASP A 327 8.64 -23.89 -16.47
C ASP A 327 8.17 -22.95 -17.59
N CYS A 328 7.86 -21.69 -17.27
CA CYS A 328 7.39 -20.68 -18.22
C CYS A 328 8.52 -19.83 -18.81
N THR A 329 9.50 -19.44 -17.99
CA THR A 329 10.59 -18.53 -18.37
C THR A 329 11.94 -19.05 -17.87
N ALA A 330 12.84 -19.42 -18.78
CA ALA A 330 14.15 -19.98 -18.43
C ALA A 330 14.98 -19.06 -17.51
N ASP A 331 15.00 -17.75 -17.77
CA ASP A 331 15.75 -16.76 -16.98
C ASP A 331 14.93 -16.17 -15.82
N HIS A 332 13.90 -16.87 -15.32
CA HIS A 332 12.94 -16.30 -14.35
C HIS A 332 13.60 -15.65 -13.13
N LEU A 333 14.68 -16.22 -12.57
CA LEU A 333 15.38 -15.62 -11.42
C LEU A 333 16.06 -14.28 -11.77
N LEU A 334 16.60 -14.13 -12.97
CA LEU A 334 17.15 -12.84 -13.44
C LEU A 334 16.03 -11.81 -13.58
N TYR A 335 14.88 -12.22 -14.12
CA TYR A 335 13.69 -11.37 -14.15
C TYR A 335 13.26 -10.97 -12.75
N PHE A 336 13.17 -11.87 -11.77
CA PHE A 336 12.81 -11.51 -10.39
C PHE A 336 13.80 -10.52 -9.78
N ARG A 337 15.11 -10.70 -9.98
CA ARG A 337 16.11 -9.71 -9.53
C ARG A 337 15.93 -8.36 -10.23
N GLY A 338 15.66 -8.36 -11.53
CA GLY A 338 15.37 -7.15 -12.31
C GLY A 338 14.10 -6.44 -11.83
N ILE A 339 13.02 -7.19 -11.56
CA ILE A 339 11.79 -6.70 -10.93
C ILE A 339 12.10 -6.10 -9.56
N GLY A 340 12.97 -6.74 -8.77
CA GLY A 340 13.43 -6.21 -7.49
C GLY A 340 14.05 -4.83 -7.65
N ARG A 341 14.99 -4.68 -8.59
CA ARG A 341 15.61 -3.38 -8.90
C ARG A 341 14.57 -2.37 -9.38
N LEU A 342 13.64 -2.78 -10.23
CA LEU A 342 12.55 -1.93 -10.72
C LEU A 342 11.68 -1.41 -9.56
N LEU A 343 11.28 -2.28 -8.62
CA LEU A 343 10.55 -1.89 -7.41
C LEU A 343 11.36 -0.93 -6.53
N GLY A 344 12.65 -1.20 -6.36
CA GLY A 344 13.56 -0.32 -5.63
C GLY A 344 13.68 1.06 -6.28
N ARG A 345 13.79 1.12 -7.61
CA ARG A 345 13.81 2.38 -8.37
C ARG A 345 12.48 3.12 -8.26
N ALA A 346 11.35 2.41 -8.36
CA ALA A 346 10.04 3.01 -8.18
C ALA A 346 9.89 3.65 -6.79
N LEU A 347 10.35 2.96 -5.74
CA LEU A 347 10.34 3.49 -4.38
C LEU A 347 11.27 4.70 -4.20
N LEU A 348 12.47 4.66 -4.80
CA LEU A 348 13.45 5.73 -4.76
C LEU A 348 12.94 7.01 -5.45
N GLU A 349 12.26 6.86 -6.58
CA GLU A 349 11.76 7.95 -7.43
C GLU A 349 10.31 8.35 -7.14
N GLY A 350 9.64 7.63 -6.24
CA GLY A 350 8.24 7.84 -5.89
C GLY A 350 7.26 7.46 -7.02
N GLN A 351 7.60 6.47 -7.83
CA GLN A 351 6.70 5.89 -8.83
C GLN A 351 5.82 4.82 -8.19
N THR A 352 4.60 4.68 -8.71
CA THR A 352 3.61 3.71 -8.23
C THR A 352 3.52 2.51 -9.16
N MET A 353 3.49 1.30 -8.61
CA MET A 353 3.22 0.05 -9.31
C MET A 353 1.72 -0.13 -9.55
N GLN A 354 1.35 -0.74 -10.69
CA GLN A 354 -0.06 -0.87 -11.10
C GLN A 354 -0.75 -2.12 -10.54
N ALA A 355 0.00 -3.14 -10.13
CA ALA A 355 -0.52 -4.32 -9.44
C ALA A 355 -0.15 -4.32 -7.96
N ARG A 356 -0.92 -5.10 -7.19
CA ARG A 356 -0.70 -5.24 -5.74
C ARG A 356 -0.03 -6.59 -5.48
N LEU A 357 1.09 -6.59 -4.77
CA LEU A 357 1.70 -7.84 -4.34
C LEU A 357 0.82 -8.51 -3.28
N CYS A 358 0.78 -9.83 -3.29
CA CYS A 358 0.05 -10.58 -2.29
C CYS A 358 0.66 -10.37 -0.89
N LEU A 359 -0.19 -10.55 0.14
CA LEU A 359 0.16 -10.31 1.53
C LEU A 359 1.47 -10.99 1.98
N PRO A 360 1.72 -12.28 1.67
CA PRO A 360 2.97 -12.94 2.05
C PRO A 360 4.22 -12.20 1.56
N ILE A 361 4.26 -11.75 0.31
CA ILE A 361 5.43 -11.05 -0.25
C ILE A 361 5.73 -9.78 0.55
N LEU A 362 4.70 -8.99 0.86
CA LEU A 362 4.84 -7.78 1.68
C LEU A 362 5.35 -8.12 3.10
N LYS A 363 4.81 -9.17 3.72
CA LYS A 363 5.25 -9.62 5.05
C LYS A 363 6.69 -10.13 5.05
N HIS A 364 7.10 -10.84 3.99
CA HIS A 364 8.48 -11.30 3.80
C HIS A 364 9.46 -10.13 3.76
N PHE A 365 9.20 -9.11 2.93
CA PHE A 365 10.05 -7.92 2.87
C PHE A 365 10.20 -7.22 4.23
N LEU A 366 9.13 -7.19 5.02
CA LEU A 366 9.08 -6.55 6.34
C LEU A 366 9.60 -7.44 7.49
N GLY A 367 9.88 -8.71 7.23
CA GLY A 367 10.18 -9.72 8.26
C GLY A 367 9.03 -9.90 9.27
N THR A 368 7.79 -9.60 8.88
CA THR A 368 6.61 -9.66 9.76
C THR A 368 6.09 -11.10 9.84
N PRO A 369 5.66 -11.59 11.01
CA PRO A 369 5.17 -12.95 11.13
C PRO A 369 3.95 -13.26 10.25
N ILE A 370 4.04 -14.39 9.56
CA ILE A 370 2.99 -15.03 8.77
C ILE A 370 2.30 -16.09 9.64
N THR A 371 0.97 -16.12 9.59
CA THR A 371 0.11 -16.98 10.39
C THR A 371 -0.84 -17.76 9.47
N PHE A 372 -1.48 -18.82 9.97
CA PHE A 372 -2.55 -19.51 9.23
C PHE A 372 -3.63 -18.56 8.72
N SER A 373 -3.94 -17.54 9.52
CA SER A 373 -4.97 -16.57 9.24
C SER A 373 -4.66 -15.68 8.02
N ASP A 374 -3.41 -15.66 7.57
CA ASP A 374 -2.98 -14.98 6.35
C ASP A 374 -3.30 -15.79 5.10
N LEU A 375 -3.42 -17.12 5.21
CA LEU A 375 -3.69 -18.01 4.07
C LEU A 375 -5.04 -17.72 3.43
N GLN A 376 -6.02 -17.22 4.20
CA GLN A 376 -7.32 -16.83 3.65
C GLN A 376 -7.22 -15.72 2.58
N TYR A 377 -6.12 -14.97 2.51
CA TYR A 377 -5.90 -13.90 1.55
C TYR A 377 -5.10 -14.36 0.32
N VAL A 378 -4.63 -15.61 0.33
CA VAL A 378 -3.88 -16.24 -0.76
C VAL A 378 -4.73 -17.36 -1.36
N GLU A 379 -5.12 -18.32 -0.52
CA GLU A 379 -5.87 -19.54 -0.87
C GLU A 379 -7.04 -19.75 0.12
N PRO A 380 -8.21 -19.11 -0.09
CA PRO A 380 -9.33 -19.15 0.85
C PRO A 380 -9.91 -20.55 1.07
N GLU A 381 -9.94 -21.37 0.02
CA GLU A 381 -10.45 -22.74 0.06
C GLU A 381 -9.51 -23.62 0.88
N VAL A 382 -8.21 -23.56 0.59
CA VAL A 382 -7.18 -24.29 1.36
C VAL A 382 -7.18 -23.86 2.81
N TYR A 383 -7.32 -22.56 3.10
CA TYR A 383 -7.48 -22.05 4.46
C TYR A 383 -8.67 -22.69 5.17
N THR A 384 -9.83 -22.77 4.51
CA THR A 384 -11.04 -23.36 5.10
C THR A 384 -10.82 -24.84 5.44
N SER A 385 -10.24 -25.61 4.52
CA SER A 385 -9.91 -27.03 4.75
C SER A 385 -8.88 -27.20 5.87
N MET A 386 -7.83 -26.38 5.91
CA MET A 386 -6.80 -26.44 6.95
C MET A 386 -7.34 -26.07 8.34
N MET A 387 -8.26 -25.08 8.41
CA MET A 387 -8.95 -24.75 9.65
C MET A 387 -9.84 -25.90 10.12
N TRP A 388 -10.56 -26.56 9.21
CA TRP A 388 -11.36 -27.73 9.55
C TRP A 388 -10.50 -28.86 10.14
N ILE A 389 -9.38 -29.20 9.49
CA ILE A 389 -8.43 -30.21 10.00
C ILE A 389 -7.91 -29.80 11.38
N SER A 390 -7.61 -28.52 11.59
CA SER A 390 -7.12 -28.02 12.88
C SER A 390 -8.14 -28.13 14.01
N GLU A 391 -9.45 -28.04 13.71
CA GLU A 391 -10.52 -27.90 14.70
C GLU A 391 -11.33 -29.19 14.93
N ASN A 392 -11.19 -30.20 14.07
CA ASN A 392 -11.96 -31.43 14.12
C ASN A 392 -11.04 -32.65 14.30
N ASP A 393 -11.56 -33.68 14.97
CA ASP A 393 -10.89 -34.97 15.16
C ASP A 393 -11.37 -36.01 14.12
N GLY A 394 -10.71 -37.16 14.06
CA GLY A 394 -10.99 -38.20 13.08
C GLY A 394 -10.41 -37.89 11.70
N VAL A 395 -9.32 -37.10 11.64
CA VAL A 395 -8.70 -36.68 10.39
C VAL A 395 -8.08 -37.84 9.60
N ASP A 396 -7.81 -38.97 10.25
CA ASP A 396 -7.33 -40.20 9.62
C ASP A 396 -8.27 -40.67 8.50
N ALA A 397 -9.57 -40.41 8.62
CA ALA A 397 -10.57 -40.75 7.61
C ALA A 397 -10.44 -39.92 6.31
N LEU A 398 -9.64 -38.85 6.32
CA LEU A 398 -9.35 -38.05 5.12
C LEU A 398 -8.24 -38.67 4.26
N GLU A 399 -7.54 -39.69 4.75
CA GLU A 399 -6.43 -40.39 4.06
C GLU A 399 -5.35 -39.42 3.54
N LEU A 400 -5.13 -38.32 4.27
CA LEU A 400 -4.09 -37.35 3.96
C LEU A 400 -2.72 -37.92 4.34
N THR A 401 -1.69 -37.48 3.62
CA THR A 401 -0.28 -37.82 3.90
C THR A 401 0.53 -36.54 4.04
N PHE A 402 1.78 -36.62 4.51
CA PHE A 402 2.70 -35.47 4.61
C PHE A 402 3.25 -35.06 3.23
N SER A 403 2.37 -34.93 2.25
CA SER A 403 2.67 -34.50 0.89
C SER A 403 1.62 -33.49 0.40
N VAL A 404 1.95 -32.78 -0.67
CA VAL A 404 1.05 -31.86 -1.37
C VAL A 404 1.08 -32.14 -2.86
N THR A 405 -0.06 -31.98 -3.50
CA THR A 405 -0.19 -32.11 -4.95
C THR A 405 -0.12 -30.74 -5.60
N GLU A 406 0.69 -30.62 -6.65
CA GLU A 406 0.81 -29.43 -7.48
C GLU A 406 0.44 -29.74 -8.92
N LEU A 407 -0.11 -28.75 -9.60
CA LEU A 407 -0.32 -28.76 -11.04
C LEU A 407 0.73 -27.84 -11.67
N ARG A 408 1.58 -28.41 -12.53
CA ARG A 408 2.62 -27.67 -13.26
C ARG A 408 2.05 -26.98 -14.50
N ALA A 409 2.88 -26.16 -15.14
CA ALA A 409 2.49 -25.41 -16.33
C ALA A 409 2.12 -26.30 -17.54
N ASP A 410 2.63 -27.53 -17.59
CA ASP A 410 2.36 -28.54 -18.62
C ASP A 410 1.20 -29.49 -18.27
N ASP A 411 0.37 -29.10 -17.31
CA ASP A 411 -0.70 -29.92 -16.72
C ASP A 411 -0.22 -31.20 -16.02
N GLU A 412 1.10 -31.35 -15.76
CA GLU A 412 1.64 -32.45 -14.97
C GLU A 412 1.22 -32.30 -13.49
N VAL A 413 0.64 -33.36 -12.94
CA VAL A 413 0.31 -33.44 -11.52
C VAL A 413 1.47 -34.07 -10.76
N VAL A 414 2.13 -33.28 -9.92
CA VAL A 414 3.30 -33.72 -9.15
C VAL A 414 2.98 -33.76 -7.66
N THR A 415 3.44 -34.80 -6.98
CA THR A 415 3.36 -34.91 -5.52
C THR A 415 4.69 -34.51 -4.89
N VAL A 416 4.66 -33.50 -4.04
CA VAL A 416 5.82 -32.99 -3.30
C VAL A 416 5.71 -33.44 -1.85
N ASP A 417 6.70 -34.18 -1.37
CA ASP A 417 6.75 -34.58 0.04
C ASP A 417 7.18 -33.39 0.92
N LEU A 418 6.41 -33.13 1.98
CA LEU A 418 6.70 -32.06 2.96
C LEU A 418 7.80 -32.45 3.97
N VAL A 419 8.04 -33.75 4.09
CA VAL A 419 9.11 -34.40 4.88
C VAL A 419 9.68 -35.54 4.06
N PRO A 420 10.88 -36.08 4.36
CA PRO A 420 11.35 -37.30 3.72
C PRO A 420 10.30 -38.43 3.81
N ASP A 421 10.01 -39.08 2.69
CA ASP A 421 8.98 -40.13 2.56
C ASP A 421 7.58 -39.70 3.00
N GLY A 422 7.25 -38.41 2.80
CA GLY A 422 6.02 -37.78 3.27
C GLY A 422 4.73 -38.42 2.74
N ARG A 423 4.73 -38.89 1.49
CA ARG A 423 3.62 -39.67 0.90
C ARG A 423 3.28 -40.97 1.65
N ASP A 424 4.24 -41.53 2.39
CA ASP A 424 4.05 -42.77 3.17
C ASP A 424 3.76 -42.50 4.65
N LYS A 425 3.80 -41.23 5.08
CA LYS A 425 3.46 -40.79 6.44
C LYS A 425 2.02 -40.28 6.48
N PRO A 426 1.05 -41.04 7.05
CA PRO A 426 -0.34 -40.59 7.15
C PRO A 426 -0.51 -39.46 8.16
N VAL A 427 -1.49 -38.59 7.90
CA VAL A 427 -1.93 -37.54 8.82
C VAL A 427 -2.97 -38.12 9.78
N THR A 428 -2.68 -37.98 11.07
CA THR A 428 -3.48 -38.47 12.19
C THR A 428 -3.78 -37.33 13.15
N ASP A 429 -4.72 -37.51 14.07
CA ASP A 429 -5.02 -36.48 15.07
C ASP A 429 -3.81 -36.09 15.93
N ALA A 430 -2.86 -37.02 16.13
CA ALA A 430 -1.65 -36.78 16.89
C ALA A 430 -0.63 -35.89 16.16
N ASN A 431 -0.60 -35.93 14.82
CA ASN A 431 0.41 -35.25 14.01
C ASN A 431 -0.16 -34.14 13.08
N LYS A 432 -1.49 -33.95 13.03
CA LYS A 432 -2.14 -32.97 12.14
C LYS A 432 -1.60 -31.55 12.25
N MET A 433 -1.21 -31.10 13.45
CA MET A 433 -0.62 -29.76 13.61
C MET A 433 0.75 -29.62 12.94
N GLU A 434 1.56 -30.69 12.95
CA GLU A 434 2.85 -30.74 12.26
C GLU A 434 2.62 -30.62 10.74
N PHE A 435 1.71 -31.44 10.21
CA PHE A 435 1.30 -31.40 8.80
C PHE A 435 0.82 -29.99 8.39
N LEU A 436 -0.06 -29.38 9.19
CA LEU A 436 -0.60 -28.05 8.90
C LEU A 436 0.50 -26.98 8.89
N HIS A 437 1.45 -27.01 9.82
CA HIS A 437 2.58 -26.07 9.83
C HIS A 437 3.48 -26.24 8.61
N LEU A 438 3.80 -27.48 8.24
CA LEU A 438 4.61 -27.78 7.05
C LEU A 438 3.91 -27.35 5.76
N LYS A 439 2.60 -27.62 5.64
CA LYS A 439 1.80 -27.19 4.50
C LYS A 439 1.70 -25.66 4.43
N LEU A 440 1.53 -24.97 5.56
CA LEU A 440 1.56 -23.51 5.60
C LEU A 440 2.91 -22.96 5.12
N ARG A 441 4.00 -23.49 5.65
CA ARG A 441 5.37 -23.12 5.27
C ARG A 441 5.61 -23.33 3.77
N TYR A 442 5.15 -24.46 3.24
CA TYR A 442 5.27 -24.78 1.83
C TYR A 442 4.55 -23.75 0.94
N LEU A 443 3.28 -23.52 1.23
CA LEU A 443 2.42 -22.59 0.47
C LEU A 443 2.87 -21.13 0.59
N MET A 444 3.42 -20.75 1.75
CA MET A 444 3.77 -19.36 2.07
C MET A 444 5.24 -19.01 1.85
N LEU A 445 6.10 -19.97 1.51
CA LEU A 445 7.51 -19.69 1.18
C LEU A 445 8.15 -20.75 0.30
N ASP A 446 8.24 -22.00 0.76
CA ASP A 446 9.24 -22.94 0.23
C ASP A 446 9.12 -23.12 -1.30
N ARG A 447 7.88 -23.16 -1.83
CA ARG A 447 7.62 -23.38 -3.26
C ARG A 447 8.05 -22.23 -4.18
N TYR A 448 8.36 -21.06 -3.65
CA TYR A 448 8.82 -19.90 -4.42
C TYR A 448 10.02 -19.18 -3.79
N ALA A 449 10.71 -19.82 -2.85
CA ALA A 449 11.80 -19.21 -2.09
C ALA A 449 12.94 -18.67 -2.97
N PRO A 450 13.40 -19.35 -4.04
CA PRO A 450 14.43 -18.82 -4.95
C PRO A 450 14.01 -17.51 -5.64
N GLN A 451 12.77 -17.45 -6.13
CA GLN A 451 12.19 -16.28 -6.79
C GLN A 451 12.08 -15.10 -5.82
N LEU A 452 11.57 -15.34 -4.61
CA LEU A 452 11.48 -14.32 -3.56
C LEU A 452 12.86 -13.80 -3.14
N GLN A 453 13.86 -14.68 -3.08
CA GLN A 453 15.23 -14.31 -2.77
C GLN A 453 15.83 -13.41 -3.85
N ALA A 454 15.67 -13.77 -5.12
CA ALA A 454 16.12 -12.95 -6.25
C ALA A 454 15.41 -11.58 -6.26
N LEU A 455 14.09 -11.57 -6.06
CA LEU A 455 13.28 -10.35 -5.94
C LEU A 455 13.75 -9.45 -4.80
N SER A 456 13.97 -10.03 -3.62
CA SER A 456 14.45 -9.31 -2.44
C SER A 456 15.86 -8.76 -2.65
N LEU A 457 16.75 -9.53 -3.27
CA LEU A 457 18.11 -9.10 -3.60
C LEU A 457 18.07 -7.84 -4.47
N GLY A 458 17.33 -7.87 -5.58
CA GLY A 458 17.22 -6.71 -6.47
C GLY A 458 16.61 -5.48 -5.79
N LEU A 459 15.61 -5.67 -4.93
CA LEU A 459 14.98 -4.58 -4.18
C LEU A 459 15.97 -3.89 -3.25
N PHE A 460 16.70 -4.66 -2.45
CA PHE A 460 17.60 -4.13 -1.43
C PHE A 460 18.99 -3.76 -1.96
N GLU A 461 19.29 -4.04 -3.23
CA GLU A 461 20.41 -3.42 -3.96
C GLU A 461 20.17 -1.92 -4.23
N VAL A 462 18.92 -1.50 -4.33
CA VAL A 462 18.56 -0.10 -4.63
C VAL A 462 18.24 0.69 -3.38
N ILE A 463 17.50 0.10 -2.43
CA ILE A 463 17.06 0.81 -1.21
C ILE A 463 17.52 0.08 0.06
N PRO A 464 17.86 0.81 1.15
CA PRO A 464 18.18 0.19 2.43
C PRO A 464 16.98 -0.57 3.00
N GLN A 465 17.21 -1.79 3.49
CA GLN A 465 16.12 -2.66 3.94
C GLN A 465 15.38 -2.07 5.16
N GLU A 466 16.11 -1.43 6.07
CA GLU A 466 15.55 -0.80 7.28
C GLU A 466 14.54 0.32 6.96
N ALA A 467 14.63 0.92 5.77
CA ALA A 467 13.70 1.97 5.33
C ALA A 467 12.28 1.45 5.10
N LEU A 468 12.10 0.15 4.81
CA LEU A 468 10.76 -0.44 4.65
C LEU A 468 10.16 -0.91 5.99
N LEU A 469 11.01 -1.32 6.94
CA LEU A 469 10.57 -1.99 8.18
C LEU A 469 9.69 -1.14 9.09
N LEU A 470 9.63 0.18 8.85
CA LEU A 470 8.82 1.15 9.60
C LEU A 470 7.33 1.10 9.24
N PHE A 471 7.00 0.52 8.08
CA PHE A 471 5.64 0.33 7.60
C PHE A 471 5.08 -1.02 8.08
N ASP A 472 3.77 -1.08 8.32
CA ASP A 472 3.08 -2.37 8.22
C ASP A 472 2.79 -2.73 6.76
N TYR A 473 2.35 -3.97 6.51
CA TYR A 473 2.16 -4.45 5.13
C TYR A 473 1.15 -3.64 4.31
N GLN A 474 0.11 -3.05 4.93
CA GLN A 474 -0.85 -2.21 4.19
C GLN A 474 -0.30 -0.82 3.93
N GLU A 475 0.50 -0.28 4.85
CA GLU A 475 1.19 0.98 4.63
C GLU A 475 2.26 0.83 3.53
N LEU A 476 2.99 -0.30 3.49
CA LEU A 476 3.93 -0.61 2.41
C LEU A 476 3.20 -0.74 1.06
N GLU A 477 2.03 -1.39 1.05
CA GLU A 477 1.16 -1.48 -0.12
C GLU A 477 0.76 -0.08 -0.64
N LEU A 478 0.39 0.84 0.26
CA LEU A 478 0.11 2.24 -0.12
C LEU A 478 1.34 2.91 -0.74
N VAL A 479 2.52 2.73 -0.15
CA VAL A 479 3.76 3.32 -0.68
C VAL A 479 4.11 2.78 -2.07
N LEU A 480 3.92 1.48 -2.30
CA LEU A 480 4.19 0.83 -3.58
C LEU A 480 3.15 1.15 -4.66
N CYS A 481 1.86 1.14 -4.31
CA CYS A 481 0.77 1.14 -5.29
C CYS A 481 -0.03 2.45 -5.33
N GLY A 482 0.20 3.36 -4.39
CA GLY A 482 -0.61 4.57 -4.23
C GLY A 482 -1.96 4.30 -3.58
N LEU A 483 -2.93 5.21 -3.82
CA LEU A 483 -4.28 5.08 -3.28
C LEU A 483 -5.05 3.95 -3.99
N PRO A 484 -5.90 3.19 -3.26
CA PRO A 484 -6.61 2.04 -3.81
C PRO A 484 -7.74 2.44 -4.77
N GLU A 485 -8.30 3.64 -4.62
CA GLU A 485 -9.50 4.12 -5.34
C GLU A 485 -9.24 5.54 -5.84
N ILE A 486 -9.73 5.86 -7.05
CA ILE A 486 -9.65 7.20 -7.64
C ILE A 486 -10.80 8.06 -7.09
N ASP A 487 -10.48 8.98 -6.18
CA ASP A 487 -11.44 9.95 -5.66
C ASP A 487 -11.61 11.10 -6.65
N LEU A 488 -12.68 11.05 -7.46
CA LEU A 488 -13.01 12.12 -8.42
C LEU A 488 -13.19 13.49 -7.77
N ALA A 489 -13.70 13.54 -6.54
CA ALA A 489 -13.86 14.82 -5.84
C ALA A 489 -12.48 15.38 -5.47
N ASP A 490 -11.52 14.54 -5.08
CA ASP A 490 -10.14 14.94 -4.88
C ASP A 490 -9.46 15.38 -6.17
N TRP A 491 -9.66 14.64 -7.26
CA TRP A 491 -9.16 15.01 -8.58
C TRP A 491 -9.64 16.41 -8.98
N LYS A 492 -10.95 16.64 -8.92
CA LYS A 492 -11.56 17.92 -9.26
C LYS A 492 -11.07 19.06 -8.38
N ARG A 493 -10.96 18.85 -7.05
CA ARG A 493 -10.49 19.89 -6.11
C ARG A 493 -9.05 20.31 -6.36
N ASN A 494 -8.18 19.38 -6.77
CA ASN A 494 -6.76 19.65 -6.99
C ASN A 494 -6.42 19.91 -8.47
N THR A 495 -7.42 20.12 -9.32
CA THR A 495 -7.21 20.47 -10.73
C THR A 495 -7.08 21.97 -10.91
N VAL A 496 -6.00 22.40 -11.57
CA VAL A 496 -5.79 23.78 -11.98
C VAL A 496 -6.47 24.01 -13.33
N VAL A 497 -7.55 24.78 -13.32
CA VAL A 497 -8.26 25.18 -14.55
C VAL A 497 -7.69 26.51 -15.03
N ALA A 498 -7.24 26.56 -16.28
CA ALA A 498 -6.70 27.80 -16.85
C ALA A 498 -7.77 28.90 -16.93
N PRO A 499 -7.46 30.15 -16.53
CA PRO A 499 -8.40 31.27 -16.65
C PRO A 499 -8.89 31.51 -18.08
N SER A 500 -8.12 31.09 -19.08
CA SER A 500 -8.44 31.20 -20.50
C SER A 500 -9.64 30.36 -20.93
N PHE A 501 -10.18 29.49 -20.08
CA PHE A 501 -11.50 28.90 -20.32
C PHE A 501 -12.61 29.95 -20.37
N GLY A 502 -12.41 31.12 -19.76
CA GLY A 502 -13.23 32.33 -19.95
C GLY A 502 -14.73 32.07 -20.09
N ASP A 503 -15.27 32.39 -21.27
CA ASP A 503 -16.69 32.31 -21.64
C ASP A 503 -17.22 30.89 -21.90
N ALA A 504 -16.39 29.84 -21.76
CA ALA A 504 -16.76 28.44 -21.96
C ALA A 504 -16.65 27.57 -20.69
N PRO A 505 -17.18 28.00 -19.52
CA PRO A 505 -17.07 27.23 -18.27
C PRO A 505 -17.78 25.87 -18.35
N MET A 506 -18.79 25.75 -19.22
CA MET A 506 -19.55 24.51 -19.43
C MET A 506 -18.68 23.35 -19.92
N VAL A 507 -17.61 23.63 -20.67
CA VAL A 507 -16.67 22.59 -21.14
C VAL A 507 -16.00 21.90 -19.95
N VAL A 508 -15.58 22.67 -18.94
CA VAL A 508 -14.98 22.11 -17.72
C VAL A 508 -16.00 21.31 -16.92
N GLU A 509 -17.25 21.77 -16.86
CA GLU A 509 -18.33 21.03 -16.19
C GLU A 509 -18.64 19.70 -16.89
N TRP A 510 -18.75 19.71 -18.21
CA TRP A 510 -18.96 18.50 -19.01
C TRP A 510 -17.83 17.51 -18.83
N PHE A 511 -16.58 17.96 -18.81
CA PHE A 511 -15.43 17.10 -18.57
C PHE A 511 -15.59 16.30 -17.28
N TRP A 512 -15.90 16.98 -16.17
CA TRP A 512 -16.12 16.29 -14.90
C TRP A 512 -17.36 15.41 -14.88
N GLN A 513 -18.42 15.79 -15.59
CA GLN A 513 -19.62 14.94 -15.72
C GLN A 513 -19.34 13.66 -16.51
N VAL A 514 -18.51 13.72 -17.56
CA VAL A 514 -18.10 12.55 -18.33
C VAL A 514 -17.21 11.64 -17.48
N LEU A 515 -16.19 12.18 -16.80
CA LEU A 515 -15.35 11.41 -15.87
C LEU A 515 -16.16 10.79 -14.72
N GLN A 516 -17.23 11.47 -14.27
CA GLN A 516 -18.16 10.91 -13.28
C GLN A 516 -18.96 9.73 -13.83
N ALA A 517 -19.29 9.73 -15.11
CA ALA A 517 -20.00 8.62 -15.78
C ALA A 517 -19.09 7.42 -16.05
N PHE A 518 -17.78 7.63 -16.22
CA PHE A 518 -16.80 6.55 -16.36
C PHE A 518 -16.84 5.57 -15.18
N THR A 519 -16.64 4.29 -15.50
CA THR A 519 -16.30 3.21 -14.57
C THR A 519 -14.94 3.47 -13.91
N GLU A 520 -14.60 2.71 -12.87
CA GLU A 520 -13.27 2.86 -12.24
C GLU A 520 -12.12 2.54 -13.21
N ASP A 521 -12.28 1.52 -14.04
CA ASP A 521 -11.29 1.12 -15.04
C ASP A 521 -11.11 2.19 -16.12
N GLU A 522 -12.21 2.79 -16.60
CA GLU A 522 -12.16 3.91 -17.55
C GLU A 522 -11.51 5.16 -16.95
N ARG A 523 -11.77 5.47 -15.67
CA ARG A 523 -11.07 6.56 -14.97
C ARG A 523 -9.59 6.29 -14.83
N ALA A 524 -9.21 5.04 -14.53
CA ALA A 524 -7.81 4.63 -14.43
C ALA A 524 -7.10 4.75 -15.78
N ARG A 525 -7.73 4.27 -16.87
CA ARG A 525 -7.23 4.44 -18.25
C ARG A 525 -7.09 5.91 -18.62
N PHE A 526 -8.08 6.76 -18.32
CA PHE A 526 -7.98 8.20 -18.59
C PHE A 526 -6.89 8.89 -17.75
N LEU A 527 -6.73 8.51 -16.48
CA LEU A 527 -5.66 9.03 -15.63
C LEU A 527 -4.29 8.65 -16.20
N GLN A 528 -4.15 7.41 -16.66
CA GLN A 528 -2.94 6.90 -17.28
C GLN A 528 -2.64 7.63 -18.59
N PHE A 529 -3.64 7.82 -19.45
CA PHE A 529 -3.54 8.63 -20.65
C PHE A 529 -3.05 10.05 -20.34
N SER A 530 -3.63 10.71 -19.34
CA SER A 530 -3.36 12.11 -19.03
C SER A 530 -2.09 12.37 -18.18
N THR A 531 -1.59 11.36 -17.48
CA THR A 531 -0.48 11.51 -16.51
C THR A 531 0.65 10.48 -16.66
N GLY A 532 0.49 9.46 -17.49
CA GLY A 532 1.41 8.33 -17.59
C GLY A 532 1.30 7.28 -16.48
N SER A 533 0.37 7.44 -15.52
CA SER A 533 0.12 6.47 -14.43
C SER A 533 -1.36 6.23 -14.21
N SER A 534 -1.76 4.97 -14.00
CA SER A 534 -3.15 4.59 -13.66
C SER A 534 -3.44 4.69 -12.15
N ARG A 535 -2.43 5.06 -11.34
CA ARG A 535 -2.50 5.12 -9.87
C ARG A 535 -2.26 6.54 -9.37
N VAL A 536 -2.96 6.89 -8.29
CA VAL A 536 -2.82 8.18 -7.60
C VAL A 536 -1.82 8.05 -6.47
N PRO A 537 -0.84 8.96 -6.31
CA PRO A 537 0.08 8.97 -5.18
C PRO A 537 -0.66 8.99 -3.83
N VAL A 538 0.00 8.54 -2.76
CA VAL A 538 -0.65 8.44 -1.43
C VAL A 538 -1.15 9.78 -0.87
N GLN A 539 -0.55 10.90 -1.32
CA GLN A 539 -1.00 12.26 -1.02
C GLN A 539 -2.32 12.66 -1.71
N GLY A 540 -2.84 11.84 -2.63
CA GLY A 540 -3.92 12.22 -3.53
C GLY A 540 -3.42 13.06 -4.71
N PHE A 541 -4.35 13.74 -5.40
CA PHE A 541 -4.07 14.47 -6.63
C PHE A 541 -3.16 15.71 -6.45
N LYS A 542 -3.10 16.26 -5.23
CA LYS A 542 -2.12 17.30 -4.89
C LYS A 542 -0.67 16.81 -4.90
N GLY A 543 -0.46 15.50 -4.78
CA GLY A 543 0.86 14.86 -4.82
C GLY A 543 1.34 14.49 -6.21
N LEU A 544 0.62 14.86 -7.27
CA LEU A 544 1.10 14.68 -8.63
C LEU A 544 2.39 15.47 -8.83
N THR A 545 3.36 14.85 -9.50
CA THR A 545 4.68 15.43 -9.72
C THR A 545 5.01 15.52 -11.21
N SER A 546 5.99 16.36 -11.52
CA SER A 546 6.76 16.26 -12.77
C SER A 546 8.00 15.37 -12.54
N TYR A 547 8.90 15.33 -13.52
CA TYR A 547 10.11 14.49 -13.52
C TYR A 547 11.15 14.83 -12.47
N ASP A 548 11.22 16.11 -12.12
CA ASP A 548 12.14 16.63 -11.12
C ASP A 548 11.64 16.39 -9.69
N GLY A 549 10.57 15.60 -9.53
CA GLY A 549 9.95 15.29 -8.24
C GLY A 549 9.16 16.46 -7.64
N ARG A 550 9.07 17.60 -8.34
CA ARG A 550 8.30 18.77 -7.88
C ARG A 550 6.81 18.57 -8.14
N ILE A 551 5.99 19.15 -7.28
CA ILE A 551 4.55 19.11 -7.42
C ILE A 551 4.12 19.77 -8.73
N CYS A 552 3.39 19.02 -9.53
CA CYS A 552 2.81 19.44 -10.80
C CYS A 552 1.34 19.03 -10.82
N PRO A 553 0.43 19.93 -10.42
CA PRO A 553 -1.00 19.62 -10.35
C PRO A 553 -1.56 19.22 -11.70
N PHE A 554 -2.60 18.39 -11.69
CA PHE A 554 -3.39 18.15 -12.89
C PHE A 554 -3.96 19.47 -13.40
N SER A 555 -3.87 19.73 -14.71
CA SER A 555 -4.30 21.01 -15.27
C SER A 555 -5.14 20.85 -16.53
N LEU A 556 -6.18 21.68 -16.64
CA LEU A 556 -7.02 21.80 -17.83
C LEU A 556 -6.71 23.11 -18.54
N ARG A 557 -6.53 23.07 -19.85
CA ARG A 557 -6.46 24.26 -20.72
C ARG A 557 -7.43 24.14 -21.90
N PRO A 558 -7.92 25.25 -22.46
CA PRO A 558 -8.68 25.20 -23.70
C PRO A 558 -7.75 25.15 -24.92
N LEU A 559 -8.23 24.53 -26.00
CA LEU A 559 -7.74 24.70 -27.37
C LEU A 559 -8.64 25.74 -28.07
N PRO A 560 -8.31 27.04 -28.01
CA PRO A 560 -9.25 28.13 -28.31
C PRO A 560 -9.78 28.18 -29.75
N ASN A 561 -9.15 27.45 -30.68
CA ASN A 561 -9.53 27.41 -32.09
C ASN A 561 -10.05 26.02 -32.53
N GLN A 562 -10.34 25.13 -31.59
CA GLN A 562 -10.75 23.77 -31.87
C GLN A 562 -12.04 23.46 -31.11
N THR A 563 -13.11 23.14 -31.83
CA THR A 563 -14.42 22.83 -31.24
C THR A 563 -14.79 21.35 -31.33
N ARG A 564 -13.92 20.52 -31.94
CA ARG A 564 -14.11 19.08 -32.18
C ARG A 564 -12.77 18.35 -32.18
N GLY A 565 -12.80 17.02 -32.23
CA GLY A 565 -11.60 16.18 -32.24
C GLY A 565 -11.13 15.80 -30.85
N PHE A 566 -9.93 15.23 -30.75
CA PHE A 566 -9.40 14.67 -29.51
C PHE A 566 -8.75 15.74 -28.61
N PRO A 567 -8.75 15.53 -27.28
CA PRO A 567 -7.93 16.32 -26.38
C PRO A 567 -6.44 16.12 -26.68
N LYS A 568 -5.63 17.18 -26.49
CA LYS A 568 -4.17 17.08 -26.52
C LYS A 568 -3.65 16.91 -25.10
N VAL A 569 -2.65 16.06 -24.90
CA VAL A 569 -2.10 15.77 -23.57
C VAL A 569 -0.62 16.03 -23.51
N HIS A 570 -0.19 16.58 -22.37
CA HIS A 570 1.22 16.67 -22.01
C HIS A 570 1.42 15.98 -20.66
N THR A 571 1.72 14.67 -20.70
CA THR A 571 1.85 13.82 -19.51
C THR A 571 2.88 14.36 -18.54
N CYS A 572 4.04 14.85 -19.03
CA CYS A 572 5.10 15.51 -18.25
C CYS A 572 4.61 16.62 -17.31
N PHE A 573 3.51 17.29 -17.68
CA PHE A 573 2.92 18.41 -16.95
C PHE A 573 1.51 18.12 -16.41
N ASN A 574 1.08 16.86 -16.45
CA ASN A 574 -0.26 16.42 -16.04
C ASN A 574 -1.36 17.31 -16.67
N ARG A 575 -1.20 17.66 -17.95
CA ARG A 575 -2.04 18.67 -18.62
C ARG A 575 -2.88 18.04 -19.71
N VAL A 576 -4.16 18.38 -19.70
CA VAL A 576 -5.09 18.09 -20.78
C VAL A 576 -5.57 19.40 -21.40
N GLU A 577 -5.40 19.54 -22.70
CA GLU A 577 -5.92 20.64 -23.50
C GLU A 577 -7.18 20.18 -24.22
N LEU A 578 -8.31 20.80 -23.88
CA LEU A 578 -9.64 20.41 -24.35
C LEU A 578 -10.08 21.31 -25.50
N PRO A 579 -10.56 20.74 -26.62
CA PRO A 579 -11.41 21.47 -27.55
C PRO A 579 -12.56 22.18 -26.82
N LEU A 580 -12.95 23.35 -27.31
CA LEU A 580 -14.16 24.05 -26.89
C LEU A 580 -15.38 23.39 -27.55
N TYR A 581 -15.69 22.16 -27.12
CA TYR A 581 -16.76 21.35 -27.69
C TYR A 581 -18.09 22.10 -27.74
N ALA A 582 -18.89 21.87 -28.79
CA ALA A 582 -20.19 22.53 -28.93
C ALA A 582 -21.27 21.84 -28.06
N SER A 583 -21.04 20.58 -27.67
CA SER A 583 -21.93 19.82 -26.80
C SER A 583 -21.19 18.83 -25.92
N LYS A 584 -21.82 18.43 -24.80
CA LYS A 584 -21.32 17.35 -23.93
C LYS A 584 -21.14 16.03 -24.69
N ALA A 585 -22.05 15.71 -25.62
CA ALA A 585 -22.01 14.45 -26.38
C ALA A 585 -20.79 14.35 -27.32
N GLU A 586 -20.36 15.47 -27.91
CA GLU A 586 -19.13 15.52 -28.71
C GLU A 586 -17.89 15.28 -27.83
N MET A 587 -17.84 15.89 -26.64
CA MET A 587 -16.76 15.64 -25.67
C MET A 587 -16.75 14.20 -25.18
N GLU A 588 -17.92 13.66 -24.84
CA GLU A 588 -18.08 12.30 -24.36
C GLU A 588 -17.56 11.29 -25.38
N SER A 589 -18.00 11.41 -26.64
CA SER A 589 -17.50 10.58 -27.75
C SER A 589 -15.98 10.69 -27.91
N ALA A 590 -15.41 11.90 -27.83
CA ALA A 590 -13.97 12.10 -27.96
C ALA A 590 -13.18 11.49 -26.79
N LEU A 591 -13.68 11.62 -25.56
CA LEU A 591 -13.03 11.05 -24.38
C LEU A 591 -13.12 9.53 -24.34
N TYR A 592 -14.24 8.93 -24.75
CA TYR A 592 -14.34 7.46 -24.88
C TYR A 592 -13.42 6.92 -25.99
N ALA A 593 -13.37 7.59 -27.15
CA ALA A 593 -12.48 7.18 -28.23
C ALA A 593 -11.00 7.20 -27.82
N VAL A 594 -10.58 8.14 -26.97
CA VAL A 594 -9.25 8.16 -26.37
C VAL A 594 -8.96 6.94 -25.49
N LEU A 595 -9.97 6.36 -24.83
CA LEU A 595 -9.78 5.15 -24.00
C LEU A 595 -9.58 3.89 -24.83
N ASP A 596 -10.01 3.92 -26.10
CA ASP A 596 -9.95 2.82 -27.06
C ASP A 596 -8.72 2.91 -27.98
N MET A 597 -8.00 4.03 -27.96
CA MET A 597 -6.72 4.16 -28.66
C MET A 597 -5.68 3.23 -28.01
N GLU A 598 -5.16 2.27 -28.78
CA GLU A 598 -4.02 1.45 -28.36
C GLU A 598 -2.78 2.34 -28.15
N TRP A 599 -1.99 2.03 -27.13
CA TRP A 599 -0.90 2.85 -26.58
C TRP A 599 0.24 3.23 -27.53
N THR A 600 0.19 2.80 -28.78
CA THR A 600 1.28 2.92 -29.77
C THR A 600 1.25 4.20 -30.61
N GLU A 601 0.19 5.02 -30.57
CA GLU A 601 0.02 6.16 -31.48
C GLU A 601 0.33 7.54 -30.88
N PHE A 602 1.02 7.62 -29.74
CA PHE A 602 1.27 8.90 -29.05
C PHE A 602 2.44 9.74 -29.57
N SER A 603 3.12 9.30 -30.64
CA SER A 603 4.32 9.97 -31.18
C SER A 603 4.13 10.62 -32.55
N GLU A 604 2.95 10.57 -33.16
CA GLU A 604 2.67 11.24 -34.43
C GLU A 604 1.60 12.34 -34.26
N GLU A 605 2.04 13.54 -33.86
CA GLU A 605 1.68 14.85 -34.46
C GLU A 605 2.41 16.03 -33.82
#